data_AF-X1IW02-F1
#
_entry.id   AF-X1IW02-F1
#
_cell.length_a   1.000
_cell.length_b   1.000
_cell.length_c   1.000
_cell.angle_alpha   90.00
_cell.angle_beta   90.00
_cell.angle_gamma   90.00
#
_symmetry.space_group_name_H-M   'P 1'
#
loop_
_entity.id
_entity.type
_entity.pdbx_description
1 polymer ?
#
loop_
_entity_poly.entity_id
_entity_poly.type
_entity_poly.pdbx_seq_one_letter_code
_entity_poly.pdbx_strand_id
1 'polypeptide(L)' 'MFESVKLKAKKPSSTHKKHRSNYVLEQGKKIGKDGKLVSLERIIDRDSNHYKEIVKDKDGKVIVNKDEKLSKHK' A
#
# COMPACT_ATOMS: atom_id res chain seq x y z
N MET A 1 56.79 -21.02 -0.04
CA MET A 1 56.07 -19.91 0.59
C MET A 1 54.86 -19.60 -0.29
N PHE A 2 53.64 -19.67 0.23
CA PHE A 2 52.42 -19.39 -0.56
C PHE A 2 51.74 -18.13 -0.02
N GLU A 3 51.73 -17.07 -0.81
CA GLU A 3 50.99 -15.84 -0.52
C GLU A 3 49.49 -16.04 -0.82
N SER A 4 48.64 -15.83 0.19
CA SER A 4 47.19 -15.84 0.05
C SER A 4 46.69 -14.47 -0.40
N VAL A 5 46.27 -14.35 -1.67
CA VAL A 5 45.63 -13.14 -2.21
C VAL A 5 44.20 -13.04 -1.67
N LYS A 6 43.95 -12.10 -0.75
CA LYS A 6 42.60 -11.80 -0.24
C LYS A 6 41.80 -11.04 -1.30
N LEU A 7 40.96 -11.74 -2.06
CA LEU A 7 39.93 -11.13 -2.92
C LEU A 7 38.93 -10.37 -2.04
N LYS A 8 38.99 -9.03 -2.04
CA LYS A 8 37.94 -8.18 -1.44
C LYS A 8 36.69 -8.28 -2.31
N ALA A 9 35.73 -9.11 -1.90
CA ALA A 9 34.41 -9.17 -2.52
C ALA A 9 33.76 -7.78 -2.51
N LYS A 10 33.49 -7.23 -3.69
CA LYS A 10 32.67 -6.01 -3.82
C LYS A 10 31.27 -6.32 -3.27
N LYS A 11 30.85 -5.59 -2.24
CA LYS A 11 29.48 -5.68 -1.73
C LYS A 11 28.50 -5.35 -2.87
N PRO A 12 27.41 -6.10 -3.05
CA PRO A 12 26.40 -5.73 -4.03
C PRO A 12 25.84 -4.35 -3.66
N SER A 13 25.84 -3.43 -4.64
CA SER A 13 25.16 -2.15 -4.55
C SER A 13 23.66 -2.43 -4.40
N SER A 14 23.15 -2.37 -3.17
CA SER A 14 21.72 -2.53 -2.93
C SER A 14 20.96 -1.27 -3.32
N THR A 15 20.67 -1.13 -4.60
CA THR A 15 19.62 -0.23 -5.09
C THR A 15 18.27 -0.90 -4.82
N HIS A 16 17.81 -0.86 -3.57
CA HIS A 16 16.42 -1.16 -3.23
C HIS A 16 15.50 -0.09 -3.83
N LYS A 17 15.28 -0.12 -5.14
CA LYS A 17 14.08 0.51 -5.72
C LYS A 17 12.90 -0.27 -5.14
N LYS A 18 12.22 0.31 -4.15
CA LYS A 18 10.91 -0.17 -3.72
C LYS A 18 10.01 -0.10 -4.97
N HIS A 19 9.78 -1.24 -5.62
CA HIS A 19 8.79 -1.33 -6.68
C HIS A 19 7.44 -1.01 -6.02
N ARG A 20 6.98 0.23 -6.19
CA ARG A 20 5.72 0.68 -5.63
C ARG A 20 4.64 0.11 -6.54
N SER A 21 3.95 -0.92 -6.09
CA SER A 21 2.87 -1.59 -6.83
C SER A 21 1.95 -0.58 -7.50
N ASN A 22 1.62 -0.79 -8.78
CA ASN A 22 0.68 0.05 -9.51
C ASN A 22 -0.75 -0.17 -9.01
N TYR A 23 -1.06 -1.39 -8.58
CA TYR A 23 -2.33 -1.76 -7.97
C TYR A 23 -2.12 -2.10 -6.49
N VAL A 24 -2.98 -1.54 -5.64
CA VAL A 24 -3.04 -1.84 -4.21
C VAL A 24 -4.49 -2.06 -3.81
N LEU A 25 -4.77 -3.23 -3.25
CA LEU A 25 -6.01 -3.54 -2.54
C LEU A 25 -5.69 -3.62 -1.04
N GLU A 26 -6.29 -2.73 -0.25
CA GLU A 26 -6.16 -2.70 1.20
C GLU A 26 -7.52 -3.00 1.82
N GLN A 27 -7.62 -4.10 2.56
CA GLN A 27 -8.82 -4.51 3.26
C GLN A 27 -8.52 -4.68 4.75
N GLY A 28 -9.42 -4.22 5.61
CA GLY A 28 -9.22 -4.35 7.04
C GLY A 28 -10.41 -3.91 7.87
N LYS A 29 -10.35 -4.21 9.17
CA LYS A 29 -11.29 -3.69 10.17
C LYS A 29 -10.56 -2.68 11.04
N LYS A 30 -11.20 -1.56 11.35
CA LYS A 30 -10.63 -0.51 12.23
C LYS A 30 -11.71 0.05 13.15
N ILE A 31 -11.30 0.67 14.24
CA ILE A 31 -12.20 1.47 15.08
C ILE A 31 -12.35 2.85 14.44
N GLY A 32 -13.58 3.23 14.09
CA GLY A 32 -13.91 4.56 13.59
C GLY A 32 -13.78 5.63 14.66
N LYS A 33 -13.86 6.90 14.27
CA LYS A 33 -13.77 8.04 15.21
C LYS A 33 -14.83 8.00 16.31
N ASP A 34 -15.98 7.38 16.01
CA ASP A 34 -17.11 7.24 16.92
C ASP A 34 -17.00 6.02 17.86
N GLY A 35 -15.83 5.37 17.92
CA GLY A 35 -15.60 4.16 18.73
C GLY A 35 -16.23 2.88 18.16
N LYS A 36 -16.91 2.95 17.01
CA LYS A 36 -17.55 1.81 16.35
C LYS A 36 -16.58 1.05 15.44
N LEU A 37 -16.72 -0.27 15.40
CA LEU A 37 -15.97 -1.10 14.46
C LEU A 37 -16.48 -0.88 13.04
N VAL A 38 -15.58 -0.57 12.11
CA VAL A 38 -15.89 -0.39 10.70
C VAL A 38 -14.98 -1.26 9.83
N SER A 39 -15.48 -1.73 8.70
CA SER A 39 -14.67 -2.37 7.66
C SER A 39 -14.25 -1.33 6.62
N LEU A 40 -12.97 -1.32 6.27
CA LEU A 40 -12.37 -0.50 5.23
C LEU A 40 -11.98 -1.38 4.05
N GLU A 41 -12.34 -0.95 2.85
CA GLU A 41 -11.80 -1.44 1.59
C GLU A 41 -11.31 -0.25 0.79
N ARG A 42 -10.04 -0.28 0.38
CA ARG A 42 -9.40 0.76 -0.42
C ARG A 42 -8.72 0.13 -1.62
N ILE A 43 -8.98 0.71 -2.78
CA ILE A 43 -8.39 0.31 -4.06
C ILE A 43 -7.64 1.52 -4.60
N ILE A 44 -6.35 1.34 -4.89
CA ILE A 44 -5.50 2.34 -5.53
C ILE A 44 -4.99 1.70 -6.82
N ASP A 45 -5.46 2.20 -7.95
CA ASP A 45 -4.94 1.84 -9.27
C ASP A 45 -4.26 3.06 -9.90
N ARG A 46 -2.93 3.00 -9.99
CA ARG A 46 -2.14 4.07 -10.58
C ARG A 46 -2.14 4.08 -12.09
N ASP A 47 -2.36 2.92 -12.72
CA ASP A 47 -2.35 2.82 -14.18
C ASP A 47 -3.61 3.49 -14.76
N SER A 48 -4.75 3.34 -14.08
CA SER A 48 -6.00 4.02 -14.44
C SER A 48 -6.23 5.37 -13.72
N ASN A 49 -5.28 5.81 -12.87
CA ASN A 49 -5.41 7.01 -12.03
C ASN A 49 -6.71 6.98 -11.20
N HIS A 50 -7.02 5.84 -10.60
CA HIS A 50 -8.27 5.56 -9.91
C HIS A 50 -8.05 5.29 -8.42
N TYR A 51 -8.93 5.87 -7.61
CA TYR A 51 -8.98 5.68 -6.17
C TYR A 51 -10.40 5.35 -5.75
N LYS A 52 -10.56 4.26 -5.00
CA LYS A 52 -11.83 3.88 -4.39
C LYS A 52 -11.64 3.61 -2.91
N GLU A 53 -12.51 4.15 -2.07
CA GLU A 53 -12.54 3.89 -0.64
C GLU A 53 -13.97 3.64 -0.19
N ILE A 54 -14.22 2.44 0.32
CA ILE A 54 -15.49 2.03 0.90
C ILE A 54 -15.27 1.78 2.39
N VAL A 55 -16.06 2.44 3.23
CA VAL A 55 -16.15 2.16 4.66
C VAL A 55 -17.55 1.68 4.96
N LYS A 56 -17.67 0.54 5.62
CA LYS A 56 -18.95 -0.02 6.07
C LYS A 56 -18.99 -0.14 7.60
N ASP A 57 -20.17 0.05 8.17
CA ASP A 57 -20.43 -0.21 9.60
C ASP A 57 -20.34 -1.70 9.92
N LYS A 58 -20.44 -2.05 11.20
CA LYS A 58 -20.55 -3.44 11.69
C LYS A 58 -21.67 -4.21 11.00
N ASP A 59 -22.76 -3.52 10.63
CA ASP A 59 -23.94 -4.09 9.99
C ASP A 59 -23.78 -4.19 8.46
N GLY A 60 -22.61 -3.86 7.91
CA GLY A 60 -22.32 -3.90 6.48
C GLY A 60 -22.88 -2.71 5.69
N LYS A 61 -23.55 -1.76 6.35
CA LYS A 61 -24.05 -0.53 5.72
C LYS A 61 -22.89 0.37 5.32
N VAL A 62 -22.88 0.81 4.06
CA VAL A 62 -21.86 1.75 3.55
C VAL A 62 -22.07 3.12 4.21
N ILE A 63 -21.03 3.60 4.91
CA ILE A 63 -21.00 4.93 5.55
C ILE A 63 -20.20 5.91 4.68
N VAL A 64 -19.10 5.44 4.07
CA VAL A 64 -18.28 6.23 3.15
C VAL A 64 -18.12 5.46 1.86
N ASN A 65 -18.34 6.14 0.75
CA ASN A 65 -18.03 5.64 -0.59
C ASN A 65 -17.38 6.78 -1.37
N LYS A 66 -16.08 6.67 -1.60
CA LYS A 66 -15.34 7.58 -2.49
C LYS A 66 -14.96 6.82 -3.73
N ASP A 67 -15.22 7.43 -4.86
CA ASP A 67 -14.85 6.93 -6.18
C ASP A 67 -14.33 8.12 -6.99
N GLU A 68 -13.02 8.27 -7.05
CA GLU A 68 -12.41 9.47 -7.60
C GLU A 68 -11.06 9.21 -8.25
N LYS A 69 -10.54 10.24 -8.93
CA LYS A 69 -9.22 10.15 -9.57
C LYS A 69 -8.13 10.24 -8.51
N LEU A 70 -7.13 9.36 -8.59
CA LEU A 70 -6.00 9.36 -7.67
C LEU A 70 -5.25 10.70 -7.65
N SER A 71 -5.26 11.42 -8.79
CA SER A 71 -4.71 12.78 -8.92
C SER A 71 -5.34 13.83 -7.99
N LYS A 72 -6.51 13.58 -7.40
CA LYS A 72 -7.13 14.46 -6.39
C LYS A 72 -6.52 14.31 -5.00
N HIS A 73 -5.74 13.26 -4.75
CA HIS A 73 -5.10 12.96 -3.46
C HIS A 73 -3.61 13.32 -3.43
N LYS A 74 -3.20 14.29 -4.26
CA LYS A 74 -1.80 14.74 -4.40
C LYS A 74 -1.26 15.42 -3.14
#